data_AF-A0A4Z2F287-F1
#
_entry.id   AF-A0A4Z2F287-F1
#
_cell.length_a   1.000
_cell.length_b   1.000
_cell.length_c   1.000
_cell.angle_alpha   90.00
_cell.angle_beta   90.00
_cell.angle_gamma   90.00
#
_symmetry.space_group_name_H-M   'P 1'
#
loop_
_entity.id
_entity.type
_entity.pdbx_description
1 polymer ?
#
loop_
_entity_poly.entity_id
_entity_poly.type
_entity_poly.pdbx_seq_one_letter_code
_entity_poly.pdbx_strand_id
1 'polypeptide(L)' 'MADPAECTIKVMCRFRPLNSSEVVRGDRYIPKFQGEEDVIIAVSRAVPTALYSGPASTEPAGGPPAGRHL' A
#
# COMPACT_ATOMS: atom_id res chain seq x y z
N MET A 1 7.98 -40.64 5.74
CA MET A 1 8.53 -39.37 6.28
C MET A 1 8.35 -38.35 5.17
N ALA A 2 7.52 -37.32 5.36
CA ALA A 2 7.30 -36.31 4.32
C ALA A 2 8.56 -35.44 4.18
N ASP A 3 8.94 -35.10 2.95
CA ASP A 3 10.12 -34.28 2.67
C ASP A 3 9.92 -32.85 3.21
N PRO A 4 10.84 -32.33 4.04
CA PRO A 4 10.68 -31.02 4.66
C PRO A 4 10.77 -29.84 3.67
N ALA A 5 11.17 -30.06 2.40
CA ALA A 5 11.22 -29.03 1.38
C ALA A 5 9.89 -28.85 0.63
N GLU A 6 8.92 -29.76 0.78
CA GLU A 6 7.59 -29.64 0.19
C GLU A 6 6.63 -28.87 1.12
N CYS A 7 6.75 -27.54 1.11
CA CYS A 7 5.76 -26.66 1.75
C CYS A 7 4.49 -26.59 0.91
N THR A 8 3.44 -27.31 1.32
CA THR A 8 2.14 -27.39 0.63
C THR A 8 1.10 -26.35 1.10
N ILE A 9 1.55 -25.25 1.70
CA ILE A 9 0.65 -24.21 2.22
C ILE A 9 -0.02 -23.47 1.07
N LYS A 10 -1.34 -23.52 1.00
CA LYS A 10 -2.15 -22.75 0.05
C LYS A 10 -2.69 -21.50 0.72
N VAL A 11 -2.39 -20.33 0.16
CA VAL A 11 -2.92 -19.05 0.61
C VAL A 11 -3.99 -18.59 -0.36
N MET A 12 -5.16 -18.23 0.18
CA MET A 12 -6.30 -17.76 -0.61
C MET A 12 -6.60 -16.32 -0.25
N CYS A 13 -6.88 -15.48 -1.26
CA CYS A 13 -7.31 -14.10 -1.06
C CYS A 13 -8.84 -14.03 -1.09
N ARG A 14 -9.47 -13.49 -0.03
CA ARG A 14 -10.93 -13.31 0.03
C ARG A 14 -11.28 -11.83 0.04
N PHE A 15 -11.89 -11.36 -1.05
CA PHE A 15 -12.38 -10.00 -1.15
C PHE A 15 -13.80 -9.90 -0.60
N ARG A 16 -14.06 -8.87 0.22
CA ARG A 16 -15.41 -8.52 0.65
C ARG A 16 -15.98 -7.38 -0.20
N PRO A 17 -17.30 -7.30 -0.36
CA PRO A 17 -17.94 -6.10 -0.87
C PRO A 17 -17.59 -4.87 -0.01
N LEU A 18 -17.66 -3.69 -0.63
CA LEU A 18 -17.64 -2.42 0.10
C LEU A 18 -18.85 -2.35 1.04
N ASN A 19 -18.62 -1.85 2.23
CA ASN A 19 -19.69 -1.57 3.19
C ASN A 19 -20.28 -0.16 2.95
N SER A 20 -21.41 0.14 3.60
CA SER A 20 -22.11 1.41 3.42
C SER A 20 -21.24 2.63 3.73
N SER A 21 -20.39 2.57 4.75
CA SER A 21 -19.49 3.68 5.11
C SER A 21 -18.42 3.93 4.06
N GLU A 22 -17.86 2.87 3.47
CA GLU A 22 -16.87 2.96 2.38
C GLU A 22 -17.50 3.55 1.11
N VAL A 23 -18.74 3.16 0.81
CA VAL A 23 -19.50 3.73 -0.31
C VAL A 23 -19.77 5.22 -0.08
N VAL A 24 -20.22 5.62 1.12
CA VAL A 24 -20.48 7.03 1.46
C VAL A 24 -19.21 7.88 1.42
N ARG A 25 -18.06 7.31 1.80
CA ARG A 25 -16.75 8.00 1.70
C ARG A 25 -16.30 8.20 0.24
N GLY A 26 -16.90 7.51 -0.72
CA GLY A 26 -16.53 7.55 -2.13
C GLY A 26 -15.42 6.56 -2.50
N ASP A 27 -15.19 5.53 -1.68
CA ASP A 27 -14.24 4.48 -2.00
C ASP A 27 -14.69 3.73 -3.25
N ARG A 28 -13.73 3.36 -4.07
CA ARG A 28 -13.98 2.54 -5.26
C ARG A 28 -13.46 1.13 -5.03
N TYR A 29 -14.18 0.16 -5.56
CA TYR A 29 -13.72 -1.22 -5.59
C TYR A 29 -12.55 -1.32 -6.59
N ILE A 30 -11.32 -1.43 -6.07
CA ILE A 30 -10.07 -1.50 -6.86
C ILE A 30 -9.64 -2.90 -7.32
N PRO A 31 -10.01 -4.02 -6.67
CA PRO A 31 -9.54 -5.33 -7.09
C PRO A 31 -10.02 -5.67 -8.51
N LYS A 32 -9.07 -5.99 -9.40
CA LYS A 32 -9.35 -6.51 -10.74
C LYS A 32 -8.87 -7.95 -10.83
N PHE A 33 -9.77 -8.88 -11.13
CA PHE A 33 -9.43 -10.30 -11.23
C PHE A 33 -8.98 -10.65 -12.65
N GLN A 34 -7.87 -11.38 -12.77
CA GLN A 34 -7.40 -11.98 -14.02
C GLN A 34 -7.41 -13.50 -13.85
N GLY A 35 -8.41 -14.17 -14.41
CA GLY A 35 -8.61 -15.59 -14.13
C GLY A 35 -8.99 -15.85 -12.66
N GLU A 36 -8.70 -17.06 -12.17
CA GLU A 36 -9.12 -17.53 -10.84
C GLU A 36 -8.06 -17.31 -9.75
N GLU A 37 -6.79 -17.21 -10.13
CA GLU A 37 -5.66 -17.17 -9.19
C GLU A 37 -5.05 -15.76 -9.06
N ASP A 38 -5.20 -14.90 -10.08
CA ASP A 38 -4.55 -13.60 -10.09
C ASP A 38 -5.52 -12.44 -9.80
N VAL A 39 -5.06 -11.53 -8.94
CA VAL A 39 -5.72 -10.24 -8.67
C VAL A 39 -4.73 -9.09 -8.84
N ILE A 40 -5.13 -8.11 -9.64
CA ILE A 40 -4.39 -6.88 -9.87
C ILE A 40 -4.93 -5.77 -8.96
N ILE A 41 -4.05 -5.23 -8.14
CA ILE A 41 -4.30 -4.04 -7.32
C ILE A 41 -3.54 -2.87 -7.95
N ALA A 42 -4.22 -2.07 -8.77
CA ALA A 42 -3.67 -0.86 -9.34
C ALA A 42 -4.34 0.38 -8.72
N VAL A 43 -3.57 1.20 -8.01
CA VAL A 43 -4.07 2.49 -7.50
C VAL A 43 -3.91 3.52 -8.62
N SER A 44 -4.95 3.70 -9.44
CA SER A 44 -4.99 4.80 -10.42
C SER A 44 -5.19 6.13 -9.69
N ARG A 45 -4.12 6.64 -9.08
CA ARG A 45 -4.10 7.99 -8.54
C ARG A 45 -3.66 8.94 -9.65
N ALA A 46 -4.60 9.31 -10.50
CA ALA A 46 -4.44 10.49 -11.34
C ALA A 46 -4.45 11.71 -10.41
N VAL A 47 -3.29 12.03 -9.84
CA VAL A 47 -3.08 13.37 -9.32
C VAL A 47 -3.10 14.30 -10.53
N PRO A 48 -3.97 15.31 -10.60
CA PRO A 48 -3.72 16.39 -11.53
C PRO A 48 -2.35 16.97 -11.16
N THR A 49 -1.43 17.03 -12.12
CA THR A 49 -0.08 17.61 -11.95
C THR A 49 -0.12 19.01 -11.31
N ALA A 50 -1.27 19.68 -11.33
CA ALA A 50 -1.53 20.97 -10.68
C ALA A 50 -1.58 20.94 -9.12
N LEU A 51 -1.66 19.79 -8.45
CA LEU A 51 -1.65 19.72 -6.96
C LEU A 51 -0.25 19.54 -6.36
N TYR A 52 0.80 19.36 -7.17
CA TYR A 52 2.19 19.25 -6.69
C TYR A 52 2.91 20.61 -6.58
N SER A 53 2.19 21.73 -6.60
CA SER A 53 2.76 23.05 -6.29
C SER A 53 2.53 23.45 -4.82
N GLY A 54 2.81 22.54 -3.89
CA GLY A 54 2.99 22.86 -2.47
C GLY A 54 4.48 22.75 -2.14
N PRO A 55 5.10 23.71 -1.42
CA PRO A 55 6.51 23.61 -1.09
C PRO A 55 6.72 22.34 -0.28
N ALA A 56 7.59 21.45 -0.77
CA ALA A 56 8.09 20.34 0.00
C ALA A 56 8.63 20.91 1.32
N SER A 57 7.95 20.61 2.43
CA SER A 57 8.49 20.89 3.75
C SER A 57 9.65 19.92 3.93
N THR A 58 10.85 20.38 3.61
CA THR A 58 12.09 19.69 3.94
C THR A 58 12.16 19.69 5.47
N GLU A 59 11.91 18.56 6.11
CA GLU A 59 12.38 18.36 7.48
C GLU A 59 13.90 18.55 7.46
N PRO A 60 14.48 19.51 8.20
CA PRO A 60 15.92 19.58 8.30
C PRO A 60 16.39 18.35 9.09
N ALA A 61 17.24 17.54 8.45
CA ALA A 61 17.99 16.47 9.09
C ALA A 61 18.79 17.07 10.27
N GLY A 62 18.24 16.97 11.47
CA GLY A 62 18.96 17.25 12.71
C GLY A 62 20.04 16.20 12.88
N GLY A 63 21.25 16.53 12.45
CA GLY A 63 22.45 15.72 12.69
C GLY A 63 22.72 15.54 14.20
N PRO A 64 23.49 14.51 14.58
CA PRO A 64 23.84 14.27 15.97
C PRO A 64 24.71 15.44 16.51
N PRO A 65 24.59 15.83 17.79
CA PRO A 65 25.42 16.89 18.35
C PRO A 65 26.89 16.45 18.38
N ALA A 66 27.72 17.10 17.57
CA ALA A 66 29.16 17.03 17.69
C ALA A 66 29.61 17.84 18.94
N GLY A 67 30.10 17.11 19.94
CA GLY A 67 30.95 17.45 21.08
C GLY A 67 31.10 18.90 21.58
N ARG A 68 31.09 19.04 22.92
CA ARG A 68 31.97 20.00 23.59
C ARG A 68 32.59 19.37 24.84
N HIS A 69 33.92 19.40 24.87
CA HIS A 69 34.80 19.07 25.99
C HIS A 69 34.31 19.65 27.32
N LEU A 70 34.40 18.83 28.37
CA LEU A 70 34.88 19.26 29.68
C LEU A 70 36.38 18.95 29.75
#